data_AF-A0A947VZT3-F1
#
_entry.id   AF-A0A947VZT3-F1
#
_cell.length_a   1.000
_cell.length_b   1.000
_cell.length_c   1.000
_cell.angle_alpha   90.00
_cell.angle_beta   90.00
_cell.angle_gamma   90.00
#
_symmetry.space_group_name_H-M   'P 1'
#
loop_
_entity.id
_entity.type
_entity.pdbx_description
1 polymer ?
#
loop_
_entity_poly.entity_id
_entity_poly.type
_entity_poly.pdbx_seq_one_letter_code
_entity_poly.pdbx_strand_id
1 'polypeptide(L)'
;MKRILIYVNTLMLAAILTASGAIASPTLYDWGFNVNGTFYEKYAGHVTPGYFNDSMFDWETGLGTLTINFNPGSIGDYFFIAFLDHEFVDDNNAFFNESGAIGGTLMPGQSWEIDEPGYVFGDIYDNFKIGMIDNGNTVPSGAEDDVSMAMGWNFGLGDNEMATIDLIVTAELPTTFFMSQYDLTSNEIIYFSSTIAIHAAPAAVPEPGTLILLGTGLFLMLGILKKRRCN
;
A
#
# COMPACT_ATOMS: atom_id res chain seq x y z
N MET A 1 -72.41 -7.30 -42.21
CA MET A 1 -72.03 -8.68 -41.83
C MET A 1 -70.53 -8.81 -41.94
N LYS A 2 -69.85 -9.19 -40.84
CA LYS A 2 -68.46 -9.73 -40.67
C LYS A 2 -67.41 -9.32 -41.74
N ARG A 3 -66.27 -8.75 -41.36
CA ARG A 3 -65.14 -9.50 -40.78
C ARG A 3 -64.14 -8.61 -40.02
N ILE A 4 -63.66 -9.19 -38.92
CA ILE A 4 -62.58 -8.82 -38.01
C ILE A 4 -61.23 -8.84 -38.74
N LEU A 5 -60.34 -7.90 -38.45
CA LEU A 5 -58.90 -8.18 -38.43
C LEU A 5 -58.20 -7.33 -37.36
N ILE A 6 -57.69 -8.02 -36.35
CA ILE A 6 -56.85 -7.55 -35.26
C ILE A 6 -55.46 -7.30 -35.83
N TYR A 7 -54.90 -6.10 -35.68
CA TYR A 7 -53.47 -5.90 -35.87
C TYR A 7 -52.77 -5.92 -34.52
N VAL A 8 -52.00 -6.99 -34.37
CA VAL A 8 -51.20 -7.36 -33.21
C VAL A 8 -50.04 -6.39 -33.04
N ASN A 9 -49.87 -5.96 -31.80
CA ASN A 9 -48.74 -5.21 -31.28
C ASN A 9 -47.44 -5.99 -31.53
N THR A 10 -46.43 -5.39 -32.15
CA THR A 10 -45.06 -5.93 -32.10
C THR A 10 -44.10 -4.78 -31.82
N LEU A 11 -43.95 -4.47 -30.54
CA LEU A 11 -42.88 -3.64 -30.02
C LEU A 11 -41.58 -4.45 -30.17
N MET A 12 -40.73 -4.11 -31.15
CA MET A 12 -39.35 -4.62 -31.19
C MET A 12 -38.54 -3.91 -30.10
N LEU A 13 -38.26 -4.61 -29.01
CA LEU A 13 -37.27 -4.19 -28.02
C LEU A 13 -35.91 -4.71 -28.48
N ALA A 14 -35.11 -3.86 -29.13
CA ALA A 14 -33.71 -4.15 -29.40
C ALA A 14 -32.92 -3.97 -28.10
N ALA A 15 -32.65 -5.07 -27.40
CA ALA A 15 -31.67 -5.09 -26.33
C ALA A 15 -30.28 -4.93 -26.96
N ILE A 16 -29.76 -3.70 -26.95
CA ILE A 16 -28.34 -3.46 -27.16
C ILE A 16 -27.65 -3.99 -25.90
N LEU A 17 -27.30 -5.28 -25.90
CA LEU A 17 -26.25 -5.79 -25.03
C LEU A 17 -24.95 -5.15 -25.51
N THR A 18 -24.61 -3.98 -24.96
CA THR A 18 -23.21 -3.57 -24.94
C THR A 18 -22.50 -4.61 -24.09
N ALA A 19 -21.81 -5.55 -24.72
CA ALA A 19 -20.76 -6.28 -24.04
C ALA A 19 -19.79 -5.20 -23.57
N SER A 20 -19.78 -4.92 -22.27
CA SER A 20 -18.64 -4.26 -21.66
C SER A 20 -17.45 -5.14 -22.02
N GLY A 21 -16.45 -4.60 -22.71
CA GLY A 21 -15.18 -5.32 -22.85
C GLY A 21 -14.73 -5.74 -21.45
N ALA A 22 -14.20 -6.96 -21.31
CA ALA A 22 -13.40 -7.25 -20.13
C ALA A 22 -12.28 -6.21 -20.14
N ILE A 23 -12.23 -5.37 -19.12
CA ILE A 23 -11.15 -4.42 -18.91
C ILE A 23 -10.18 -5.14 -17.99
N ALA A 24 -8.90 -5.19 -18.35
CA ALA A 24 -7.86 -5.70 -17.47
C ALA A 24 -7.81 -4.80 -16.24
N SER A 25 -8.23 -5.30 -15.08
CA SER A 25 -8.03 -4.57 -13.81
C SER A 25 -6.57 -4.70 -13.40
N PRO A 26 -5.99 -3.67 -12.73
CA PRO A 26 -4.60 -3.74 -12.28
C PRO A 26 -4.43 -4.92 -11.33
N THR A 27 -3.29 -5.58 -11.43
CA THR A 27 -2.85 -6.61 -10.47
C THR A 27 -1.54 -6.19 -9.83
N LEU A 28 -1.35 -6.50 -8.54
CA LEU A 28 -0.09 -6.23 -7.85
C LEU A 28 0.88 -7.39 -8.07
N TYR A 29 1.76 -7.23 -9.06
CA TYR A 29 2.71 -8.26 -9.47
C TYR A 29 3.85 -8.42 -8.47
N ASP A 30 4.44 -7.33 -8.00
CA ASP A 30 5.47 -7.35 -6.95
C ASP A 30 5.33 -6.17 -5.97
N TRP A 31 5.89 -6.36 -4.78
CA TRP A 31 5.98 -5.32 -3.77
C TRP A 31 7.21 -5.51 -2.88
N GLY A 32 7.74 -4.38 -2.43
CA GLY A 32 8.85 -4.30 -1.50
C GLY A 32 8.72 -3.11 -0.56
N PHE A 33 9.16 -3.29 0.69
CA PHE A 33 9.30 -2.20 1.67
C PHE A 33 10.71 -2.20 2.26
N ASN A 34 11.35 -1.03 2.26
CA ASN A 34 12.64 -0.78 2.89
C ASN A 34 12.41 0.15 4.08
N VAL A 35 12.51 -0.40 5.29
CA VAL A 35 12.33 0.34 6.54
C VAL A 35 13.67 0.41 7.25
N ASN A 36 14.36 1.55 7.14
CA ASN A 36 15.69 1.75 7.71
C ASN A 36 16.71 0.65 7.33
N GLY A 37 16.67 0.16 6.09
CA GLY A 37 17.54 -0.92 5.59
C GLY A 37 17.05 -2.33 5.92
N THR A 38 15.88 -2.46 6.56
CA THR A 38 15.22 -3.76 6.74
C THR A 38 14.20 -3.98 5.63
N PHE A 39 14.32 -5.09 4.91
CA PHE A 39 13.49 -5.40 3.74
C PHE A 39 12.33 -6.34 4.06
N TYR A 40 11.18 -6.04 3.47
CA TYR A 40 9.99 -6.89 3.43
C TYR A 40 9.54 -6.99 1.97
N GLU A 41 9.54 -8.19 1.38
CA GLU A 41 9.39 -8.37 -0.07
C GLU A 41 8.60 -9.65 -0.38
N LYS A 42 7.78 -9.58 -1.43
CA LYS A 42 6.90 -10.69 -1.87
C LYS A 42 7.68 -11.95 -2.20
N TYR A 43 8.68 -11.84 -3.10
CA TYR A 43 9.42 -13.00 -3.61
C TYR A 43 10.39 -13.63 -2.60
N ALA A 44 10.78 -12.88 -1.56
CA ALA A 44 11.48 -13.44 -0.40
C ALA A 44 10.55 -14.24 0.54
N GLY A 45 9.23 -14.20 0.31
CA GLY A 45 8.23 -14.83 1.16
C GLY A 45 8.03 -14.11 2.49
N HIS A 46 8.41 -12.83 2.57
CA HIS A 46 8.19 -12.04 3.77
C HIS A 46 6.70 -11.73 3.94
N VAL A 47 6.31 -11.54 5.20
CA VAL A 47 5.02 -10.94 5.56
C VAL A 47 5.25 -9.50 6.00
N THR A 48 4.26 -8.64 5.83
CA THR A 48 4.32 -7.28 6.33
C THR A 48 4.46 -7.28 7.87
N PRO A 49 5.21 -6.31 8.45
CA PRO A 49 5.33 -6.18 9.89
C PRO A 49 3.98 -5.92 10.58
N GLY A 50 3.85 -6.30 11.86
CA GLY A 50 2.61 -6.09 12.61
C GLY A 50 2.20 -4.63 12.85
N TYR A 51 3.06 -3.66 12.51
CA TYR A 51 2.74 -2.22 12.52
C TYR A 51 2.26 -1.70 11.17
N PHE A 52 2.14 -2.56 10.15
CA PHE A 52 1.43 -2.30 8.91
C PHE A 52 -0.02 -2.74 9.09
N ASN A 53 -0.95 -1.86 8.75
CA ASN A 53 -2.37 -2.13 8.69
C ASN A 53 -2.80 -2.13 7.22
N ASP A 54 -3.07 -3.32 6.70
CA ASP A 54 -3.47 -3.59 5.33
C ASP A 54 -4.98 -3.88 5.20
N SER A 55 -5.79 -3.59 6.24
CA SER A 55 -7.23 -3.91 6.22
C SER A 55 -8.02 -3.21 5.12
N MET A 56 -7.47 -2.13 4.56
CA MET A 56 -8.03 -1.33 3.47
C MET A 56 -7.23 -1.45 2.17
N PHE A 57 -6.28 -2.40 2.11
CA PHE A 57 -5.43 -2.64 0.95
C PHE A 57 -5.75 -4.02 0.38
N ASP A 58 -5.99 -4.08 -0.93
CA ASP A 58 -6.23 -5.33 -1.64
C ASP A 58 -4.91 -5.82 -2.24
N TRP A 59 -4.37 -6.92 -1.73
CA TRP A 59 -3.11 -7.50 -2.23
C TRP A 59 -3.22 -8.17 -3.60
N GLU A 60 -4.43 -8.41 -4.11
CA GLU A 60 -4.63 -8.95 -5.47
C GLU A 60 -4.50 -7.83 -6.50
N THR A 61 -5.19 -6.72 -6.28
CA THR A 61 -5.19 -5.57 -7.21
C THR A 61 -4.12 -4.52 -6.89
N GLY A 62 -3.62 -4.51 -5.67
CA GLY A 62 -2.75 -3.46 -5.11
C GLY A 62 -3.45 -2.13 -4.90
N LEU A 63 -4.78 -2.08 -4.96
CA LEU A 63 -5.56 -0.86 -4.73
C LEU A 63 -5.94 -0.70 -3.26
N GLY A 64 -6.13 0.56 -2.85
CA GLY A 64 -6.58 0.92 -1.51
C GLY A 64 -5.51 1.63 -0.69
N THR A 65 -5.56 1.45 0.63
CA THR A 65 -4.68 2.15 1.57
C THR A 65 -3.97 1.18 2.49
N LEU A 66 -2.64 1.23 2.48
CA LEU A 66 -1.77 0.57 3.44
C LEU A 66 -1.25 1.61 4.44
N THR A 67 -1.59 1.44 5.71
CA THR A 67 -1.20 2.37 6.78
C THR A 67 -0.07 1.79 7.62
N ILE A 68 1.05 2.50 7.72
CA ILE A 68 2.24 2.10 8.49
C ILE A 68 2.31 2.96 9.75
N ASN A 69 2.24 2.33 10.93
CA ASN A 69 2.34 2.98 12.23
C ASN A 69 3.74 2.78 12.83
N PHE A 70 4.71 3.55 12.33
CA PHE A 70 6.11 3.39 12.70
C PHE A 70 6.43 4.08 14.04
N ASN A 71 6.68 3.27 15.06
CA ASN A 71 7.07 3.72 16.40
C ASN A 71 8.36 3.00 16.84
N PRO A 72 9.54 3.59 16.60
CA PRO A 72 10.83 3.01 16.97
C PRO A 72 11.17 3.16 18.46
N GLY A 73 10.35 3.89 19.23
CA GLY A 73 10.57 4.11 20.67
C GLY A 73 11.83 4.91 21.02
N SER A 74 12.49 5.54 20.03
CA SER A 74 13.70 6.32 20.24
C SER A 74 13.78 7.50 19.27
N ILE A 75 14.42 8.59 19.72
CA ILE A 75 14.72 9.75 18.90
C ILE A 75 15.69 9.38 17.77
N GLY A 76 15.46 9.90 16.57
CA GLY A 76 16.35 9.65 15.44
C GLY A 76 15.80 10.10 14.10
N ASP A 77 16.66 9.99 13.09
CA ASP A 77 16.29 10.13 11.69
C ASP A 77 16.02 8.74 11.11
N TYR A 78 14.94 8.64 10.34
CA TYR A 78 14.42 7.41 9.79
C TYR A 78 14.04 7.58 8.33
N PHE A 79 14.02 6.46 7.61
CA PHE A 79 13.49 6.42 6.26
C PHE A 79 12.61 5.20 6.01
N PHE A 80 11.70 5.37 5.07
CA PHE A 80 10.78 4.37 4.57
C PHE A 80 10.72 4.47 3.05
N ILE A 81 10.76 3.36 2.33
CA ILE A 81 10.50 3.31 0.89
C ILE A 81 9.56 2.14 0.60
N ALA A 82 8.55 2.37 -0.23
CA ALA A 82 7.73 1.35 -0.84
C ALA A 82 8.05 1.26 -2.34
N PHE A 83 8.20 0.04 -2.83
CA PHE A 83 8.29 -0.33 -4.24
C PHE A 83 7.03 -1.14 -4.58
N LEU A 84 6.33 -0.75 -5.64
CA LEU A 84 5.14 -1.41 -6.13
C LEU A 84 5.26 -1.61 -7.64
N ASP A 85 4.97 -2.82 -8.08
CA ASP A 85 5.00 -3.24 -9.46
C ASP A 85 3.61 -3.76 -9.83
N HIS A 86 2.90 -2.98 -10.65
CA HIS A 86 1.52 -3.25 -11.05
C HIS A 86 1.49 -3.65 -12.51
N GLU A 87 0.56 -4.53 -12.86
CA GLU A 87 0.43 -5.06 -14.21
C GLU A 87 -1.01 -4.93 -14.70
N PHE A 88 -1.19 -4.41 -15.92
CA PHE A 88 -2.49 -4.35 -16.62
C PHE A 88 -2.67 -5.51 -17.63
N VAL A 89 -1.95 -6.63 -17.46
CA VAL A 89 -1.92 -7.71 -18.45
C VAL A 89 -3.24 -8.48 -18.56
N ASP A 90 -3.68 -8.71 -19.79
CA ASP A 90 -4.72 -9.68 -20.16
C ASP A 90 -4.37 -10.41 -21.47
N ASP A 91 -5.26 -11.24 -21.99
CA ASP A 91 -5.02 -12.01 -23.23
C ASP A 91 -4.70 -11.14 -24.47
N ASN A 92 -4.98 -9.83 -24.43
CA ASN A 92 -4.73 -8.86 -25.50
C ASN A 92 -3.84 -7.69 -25.06
N ASN A 93 -3.38 -7.66 -23.81
CA ASN A 93 -2.56 -6.59 -23.25
C ASN A 93 -1.20 -7.12 -22.77
N ALA A 94 -0.12 -6.44 -23.14
CA ALA A 94 1.24 -6.86 -22.80
C ALA A 94 1.90 -5.75 -21.98
N PHE A 95 2.66 -6.14 -20.95
CA PHE A 95 3.31 -5.29 -19.95
C PHE A 95 4.14 -4.10 -20.49
N PHE A 96 4.62 -4.16 -21.73
CA PHE A 96 5.56 -3.16 -22.30
C PHE A 96 4.91 -1.94 -22.97
N ASN A 97 3.64 -1.64 -22.67
CA ASN A 97 2.88 -0.56 -23.32
C ASN A 97 2.34 0.47 -22.32
N GLU A 98 3.01 0.60 -21.19
CA GLU A 98 2.60 1.44 -20.09
C GLU A 98 3.51 2.67 -19.99
N SER A 99 3.05 3.71 -19.31
CA SER A 99 3.86 4.90 -19.10
C SER A 99 3.63 5.54 -17.74
N GLY A 100 4.71 6.12 -17.21
CA GLY A 100 4.76 6.86 -15.98
C GLY A 100 4.47 8.35 -16.15
N ALA A 101 3.79 8.96 -15.18
CA ALA A 101 3.76 10.41 -15.03
C ALA A 101 3.69 10.82 -13.55
N ILE A 102 3.91 12.11 -13.27
CA ILE A 102 3.78 12.69 -11.94
C ILE A 102 2.84 13.89 -11.94
N GLY A 103 2.30 14.20 -10.77
CA GLY A 103 1.56 15.44 -10.53
C GLY A 103 1.59 15.88 -9.07
N GLY A 104 1.04 17.07 -8.82
CA GLY A 104 1.03 17.66 -7.48
C GLY A 104 2.35 18.31 -7.08
N THR A 105 2.62 18.37 -5.77
CA THR A 105 3.81 19.01 -5.21
C THR A 105 4.39 18.14 -4.11
N LEU A 106 5.67 17.77 -4.24
CA LEU A 106 6.39 16.99 -3.24
C LEU A 106 6.35 17.69 -1.88
N MET A 107 6.10 16.90 -0.83
CA MET A 107 6.27 17.39 0.54
C MET A 107 7.72 17.24 0.99
N PRO A 108 8.16 18.00 2.01
CA PRO A 108 9.50 17.82 2.57
C PRO A 108 9.76 16.38 3.01
N GLY A 109 10.90 15.83 2.61
CA GLY A 109 11.30 14.45 2.92
C GLY A 109 10.74 13.40 1.98
N GLN A 110 9.82 13.73 1.07
CA GLN A 110 9.29 12.81 0.08
C GLN A 110 10.27 12.61 -1.07
N SER A 111 10.45 11.36 -1.49
CA SER A 111 11.16 10.99 -2.72
C SER A 111 10.31 10.02 -3.54
N TRP A 112 10.58 9.92 -4.83
CA TRP A 112 9.81 9.07 -5.75
C TRP A 112 10.72 8.56 -6.88
N GLU A 113 10.25 7.57 -7.64
CA GLU A 113 10.90 7.09 -8.85
C GLU A 113 9.90 6.29 -9.67
N ILE A 114 9.94 6.45 -10.99
CA ILE A 114 9.17 5.62 -11.94
C ILE A 114 10.15 5.04 -12.94
N ASP A 115 10.18 3.72 -13.05
CA ASP A 115 11.13 3.02 -13.93
C ASP A 115 10.59 1.64 -14.30
N GLU A 116 11.24 1.02 -15.28
CA GLU A 116 11.12 -0.41 -15.55
C GLU A 116 11.58 -1.20 -14.31
N PRO A 117 10.90 -2.29 -13.91
CA PRO A 117 11.17 -2.98 -12.63
C PRO A 117 12.56 -3.63 -12.51
N GLY A 118 13.34 -3.70 -13.59
CA GLY A 118 14.76 -4.05 -13.58
C GLY A 118 15.11 -5.29 -14.40
N TYR A 119 14.29 -5.64 -15.38
CA TYR A 119 14.52 -6.74 -16.31
C TYR A 119 15.41 -6.35 -17.51
N VAL A 120 15.31 -5.11 -18.00
CA VAL A 120 16.02 -4.65 -19.22
C VAL A 120 16.97 -3.50 -18.93
N PHE A 121 16.48 -2.41 -18.32
CA PHE A 121 17.27 -1.19 -18.14
C PHE A 121 16.99 -0.43 -16.85
N GLY A 122 15.89 -0.73 -16.14
CA GLY A 122 15.56 0.01 -14.94
C GLY A 122 16.45 -0.33 -13.74
N ASP A 123 16.68 0.66 -12.88
CA ASP A 123 17.49 0.52 -11.67
C ASP A 123 16.72 0.79 -10.37
N ILE A 124 15.41 1.08 -10.46
CA ILE A 124 14.52 1.35 -9.33
C ILE A 124 14.56 0.31 -8.22
N TYR A 125 14.61 -0.99 -8.53
CA TYR A 125 14.68 -2.01 -7.50
C TYR A 125 16.04 -2.00 -6.78
N ASP A 126 17.12 -1.67 -7.47
CA ASP A 126 18.45 -1.49 -6.88
C ASP A 126 18.51 -0.20 -6.04
N ASN A 127 17.95 0.90 -6.53
CA ASN A 127 17.80 2.17 -5.81
C ASN A 127 16.95 2.01 -4.54
N PHE A 128 15.83 1.29 -4.65
CA PHE A 128 14.98 0.88 -3.53
C PHE A 128 15.79 0.11 -2.46
N LYS A 129 16.59 -0.88 -2.88
CA LYS A 129 17.40 -1.69 -1.95
C LYS A 129 18.44 -0.84 -1.22
N ILE A 130 19.14 0.06 -1.91
CA ILE A 130 20.17 0.89 -1.27
C ILE A 130 19.61 2.14 -0.57
N GLY A 131 18.31 2.40 -0.68
CA GLY A 131 17.65 3.55 -0.06
C GLY A 131 17.88 4.87 -0.79
N MET A 132 18.13 4.84 -2.10
CA MET A 132 18.53 6.01 -2.90
C MET A 132 17.67 6.18 -4.17
N ILE A 133 16.35 6.18 -4.03
CA ILE A 133 15.46 6.50 -5.16
C ILE A 133 15.64 7.95 -5.63
N ASP A 134 15.61 8.18 -6.93
CA ASP A 134 16.34 9.31 -7.55
C ASP A 134 15.48 10.50 -8.01
N ASN A 135 14.15 10.42 -7.90
CA ASN A 135 13.17 11.39 -8.42
C ASN A 135 13.17 11.50 -9.96
N GLY A 136 13.46 10.39 -10.62
CA GLY A 136 13.44 10.20 -12.06
C GLY A 136 12.18 9.49 -12.58
N ASN A 137 11.93 9.69 -13.88
CA ASN A 137 10.99 8.91 -14.67
C ASN A 137 11.68 8.50 -15.97
N THR A 138 11.94 7.22 -16.15
CA THR A 138 12.63 6.65 -17.33
C THR A 138 11.68 6.06 -18.37
N VAL A 139 10.40 5.87 -18.00
CA VAL A 139 9.31 5.33 -18.83
C VAL A 139 8.19 6.36 -19.06
N PRO A 140 8.49 7.60 -19.50
CA PRO A 140 7.46 8.60 -19.78
C PRO A 140 6.66 8.25 -21.06
N SER A 141 5.53 8.93 -21.25
CA SER A 141 4.78 8.82 -22.51
C SER A 141 5.67 9.12 -23.74
N GLY A 142 5.60 8.26 -24.74
CA GLY A 142 6.47 8.20 -25.92
C GLY A 142 7.71 7.31 -25.78
N ALA A 143 7.94 6.76 -24.59
CA ALA A 143 8.95 5.76 -24.27
C ALA A 143 8.31 4.65 -23.41
N GLU A 144 7.15 4.18 -23.85
CA GLU A 144 6.37 3.16 -23.16
C GLU A 144 7.16 1.85 -22.99
N ASP A 145 7.04 1.26 -21.80
CA ASP A 145 7.57 -0.05 -21.42
C ASP A 145 6.81 -0.54 -20.17
N ASP A 146 7.33 -1.55 -19.49
CA ASP A 146 6.88 -1.99 -18.16
C ASP A 146 7.11 -0.88 -17.11
N VAL A 147 6.15 -0.69 -16.21
CA VAL A 147 6.16 0.41 -15.23
C VAL A 147 6.07 -0.11 -13.81
N SER A 148 7.07 0.24 -13.02
CA SER A 148 7.04 0.13 -11.57
C SER A 148 7.22 1.49 -10.92
N MET A 149 6.75 1.62 -9.68
CA MET A 149 6.77 2.88 -8.93
C MET A 149 7.36 2.70 -7.54
N ALA A 150 8.22 3.63 -7.13
CA ALA A 150 8.75 3.68 -5.77
C ALA A 150 8.49 5.03 -5.13
N MET A 151 8.09 5.03 -3.85
CA MET A 151 7.87 6.26 -3.07
C MET A 151 8.50 6.13 -1.70
N GLY A 152 9.19 7.18 -1.27
CA GLY A 152 9.94 7.21 -0.03
C GLY A 152 9.68 8.44 0.83
N TRP A 153 10.00 8.28 2.11
CA TRP A 153 9.99 9.33 3.13
C TRP A 153 11.28 9.28 3.93
N ASN A 154 11.92 10.43 4.09
CA ASN A 154 12.93 10.71 5.10
C ASN A 154 12.31 11.62 6.17
N PHE A 155 12.37 11.22 7.44
CA PHE A 155 11.73 11.95 8.53
C PHE A 155 12.48 11.78 9.86
N GLY A 156 12.40 12.79 10.72
CA GLY A 156 12.94 12.74 12.08
C GLY A 156 11.81 12.54 13.09
N LEU A 157 12.06 11.72 14.12
CA LEU A 157 11.15 11.58 15.26
C LEU A 157 11.84 12.08 16.53
N GLY A 158 11.15 12.91 17.30
CA GLY A 158 11.52 13.33 18.64
C GLY A 158 11.25 12.26 19.70
N ASP A 159 11.47 12.63 20.97
CA ASP A 159 11.16 11.76 22.10
C ASP A 159 9.64 11.51 22.21
N ASN A 160 9.26 10.25 22.36
CA ASN A 160 7.86 9.79 22.36
C ASN A 160 7.05 10.20 21.12
N GLU A 161 7.67 10.32 19.95
CA GLU A 161 6.97 10.52 18.67
C GLU A 161 6.91 9.23 17.85
N MET A 162 5.91 9.13 16.99
CA MET A 162 5.75 8.11 15.97
C MET A 162 5.30 8.74 14.64
N ALA A 163 5.50 8.01 13.55
CA ALA A 163 4.99 8.38 12.24
C ALA A 163 3.84 7.45 11.84
N THR A 164 2.77 8.02 11.28
CA THR A 164 1.80 7.30 10.47
C THR A 164 2.04 7.66 9.01
N ILE A 165 2.33 6.66 8.18
CA ILE A 165 2.50 6.80 6.74
C ILE A 165 1.32 6.09 6.08
N ASP A 166 0.57 6.79 5.24
CA ASP A 166 -0.44 6.18 4.39
C ASP A 166 0.11 6.07 2.97
N LEU A 167 0.11 4.84 2.43
CA LEU A 167 0.34 4.57 1.02
C LEU A 167 -1.00 4.34 0.36
N ILE A 168 -1.28 5.08 -0.71
CA ILE A 168 -2.61 5.13 -1.33
C ILE A 168 -2.45 4.86 -2.81
N VAL A 169 -3.02 3.74 -3.27
CA VAL A 169 -3.12 3.39 -4.68
C VAL A 169 -4.59 3.42 -5.08
N THR A 170 -4.93 4.16 -6.14
CA THR A 170 -6.32 4.44 -6.51
C THR A 170 -6.47 4.73 -8.00
N ALA A 171 -7.64 4.49 -8.56
CA ALA A 171 -8.00 4.93 -9.92
C ALA A 171 -8.45 6.41 -9.97
N GLU A 172 -8.65 7.04 -8.82
CA GLU A 172 -9.10 8.42 -8.70
C GLU A 172 -7.91 9.37 -8.51
N LEU A 173 -7.90 10.49 -9.25
CA LEU A 173 -6.81 11.47 -9.21
C LEU A 173 -6.58 12.03 -7.80
N PRO A 174 -5.38 11.87 -7.20
CA PRO A 174 -5.07 12.41 -5.88
C PRO A 174 -4.95 13.94 -5.87
N THR A 175 -5.12 14.54 -4.69
CA THR A 175 -4.94 15.99 -4.46
C THR A 175 -3.54 16.37 -4.00
N THR A 176 -2.74 15.40 -3.56
CA THR A 176 -1.35 15.54 -3.10
C THR A 176 -0.37 15.24 -4.23
N PHE A 177 0.93 15.18 -3.95
CA PHE A 177 1.87 14.55 -4.87
C PHE A 177 1.43 13.12 -5.20
N PHE A 178 1.58 12.73 -6.46
CA PHE A 178 1.33 11.38 -6.93
C PHE A 178 2.23 11.03 -8.12
N MET A 179 2.47 9.73 -8.27
CA MET A 179 2.88 9.09 -9.50
C MET A 179 1.67 8.42 -10.15
N SER A 180 1.69 8.20 -11.45
CA SER A 180 0.67 7.46 -12.17
C SER A 180 1.28 6.49 -13.16
N GLN A 181 0.63 5.35 -13.31
CA GLN A 181 0.90 4.36 -14.35
C GLN A 181 -0.32 4.30 -15.25
N TYR A 182 -0.10 4.51 -16.54
CA TYR A 182 -1.13 4.53 -17.57
C TYR A 182 -0.85 3.48 -18.62
N ASP A 183 -1.84 2.62 -18.87
CA ASP A 183 -1.77 1.57 -19.88
C ASP A 183 -2.45 2.03 -21.18
N LEU A 184 -1.71 2.01 -22.30
CA LEU A 184 -2.21 2.56 -23.58
C LEU A 184 -3.29 1.69 -24.24
N THR A 185 -3.37 0.40 -23.91
CA THR A 185 -4.26 -0.55 -24.62
C THR A 185 -5.63 -0.63 -23.96
N SER A 186 -5.67 -0.81 -22.66
CA SER A 186 -6.85 -0.80 -21.81
C SER A 186 -7.36 0.61 -21.53
N ASN A 187 -6.49 1.62 -21.66
CA ASN A 187 -6.77 3.02 -21.29
C ASN A 187 -7.12 3.16 -19.80
N GLU A 188 -6.54 2.32 -18.96
CA GLU A 188 -6.62 2.41 -17.50
C GLU A 188 -5.48 3.25 -16.91
N ILE A 189 -5.74 3.82 -15.73
CA ILE A 189 -4.76 4.57 -14.97
C ILE A 189 -4.92 4.27 -13.48
N ILE A 190 -3.80 4.03 -12.82
CA ILE A 190 -3.71 4.06 -11.36
C ILE A 190 -2.79 5.19 -10.93
N TYR A 191 -3.04 5.69 -9.73
CA TYR A 191 -2.25 6.71 -9.07
C TYR A 191 -1.70 6.16 -7.77
N PHE A 192 -0.40 6.37 -7.54
CA PHE A 192 0.26 6.08 -6.27
C PHE A 192 0.63 7.38 -5.58
N SER A 193 0.11 7.57 -4.37
CA SER A 193 0.37 8.73 -3.51
C SER A 193 0.69 8.29 -2.09
N SER A 194 1.26 9.19 -1.30
CA SER A 194 1.50 8.94 0.11
C SER A 194 1.39 10.20 0.94
N THR A 195 1.01 10.03 2.21
CA THR A 195 1.08 11.07 3.23
C THR A 195 1.84 10.57 4.46
N ILE A 196 2.41 11.48 5.23
CA ILE A 196 3.05 11.20 6.51
C ILE A 196 2.54 12.18 7.58
N ALA A 197 2.27 11.66 8.78
CA ALA A 197 1.90 12.45 9.94
C ALA A 197 2.74 12.03 11.15
N ILE A 198 3.48 13.00 11.72
CA ILE A 198 4.26 12.81 12.95
C ILE A 198 3.43 13.30 14.13
N HIS A 199 3.33 12.46 15.16
CA HIS A 199 2.52 12.75 16.34
C HIS A 199 3.06 12.01 17.56
N ALA A 200 2.58 12.39 18.74
CA ALA A 200 2.96 11.72 19.98
C ALA A 200 2.52 10.24 19.96
N ALA A 201 3.46 9.35 20.29
CA ALA A 201 3.17 7.94 20.49
C ALA A 201 2.15 7.75 21.63
N PRO A 202 1.25 6.76 21.53
CA PRO A 202 0.36 6.42 22.63
C PRO A 202 1.17 6.17 23.90
N ALA A 203 0.75 6.78 25.01
CA ALA A 203 1.40 6.56 26.29
C ALA A 203 1.45 5.06 26.59
N ALA A 204 2.64 4.55 26.95
CA ALA A 204 2.76 3.18 27.41
C ALA A 204 1.78 2.99 28.58
N VAL A 205 0.80 2.11 28.41
CA VAL A 205 -0.10 1.74 29.50
C VAL A 205 0.80 1.13 30.58
N PRO A 206 0.90 1.73 31.79
CA PRO A 206 1.69 1.14 32.85
C PRO A 206 1.17 -0.27 33.06
N GLU A 207 2.05 -1.27 32.98
CA GLU A 207 1.63 -2.63 33.29
C GLU A 207 0.90 -2.58 34.64
N PRO A 208 -0.34 -3.10 34.74
CA PRO A 208 -1.00 -3.14 36.03
C PRO A 208 -0.04 -3.83 36.99
N GLY A 209 -0.06 -3.43 38.26
CA GLY A 209 0.76 -4.03 39.32
C GLY A 209 0.45 -5.52 39.57
N THR A 210 0.07 -6.30 38.56
CA THR A 210 -0.16 -7.74 38.50
C THR A 210 1.00 -8.50 39.11
N LEU A 211 2.26 -8.04 38.99
CA LEU A 211 3.39 -8.62 39.72
C LEU A 211 3.34 -8.34 41.23
N ILE A 212 2.87 -7.16 41.64
CA ILE A 212 2.60 -6.82 43.05
C ILE A 212 1.37 -7.60 43.55
N LEU A 213 0.33 -7.78 42.74
CA LEU A 213 -0.88 -8.54 43.07
C LEU A 213 -0.60 -10.05 43.17
N LEU A 214 0.19 -10.59 42.24
CA LEU A 214 0.68 -11.98 42.27
C LEU A 214 1.61 -12.19 43.47
N GLY A 215 2.53 -11.26 43.71
CA GLY A 215 3.43 -11.27 44.86
C GLY A 215 2.66 -11.24 46.18
N THR A 216 1.74 -10.30 46.36
CA THR A 216 0.90 -10.20 47.56
C THR A 216 -0.01 -11.42 47.73
N GLY A 217 -0.57 -11.96 46.63
CA GLY A 217 -1.35 -13.21 46.65
C GLY A 217 -0.54 -14.42 47.14
N LEU A 218 0.71 -14.57 46.68
CA LEU A 218 1.62 -15.64 47.12
C LEU A 218 2.01 -15.49 48.60
N PHE A 219 2.28 -14.26 49.07
CA PHE A 219 2.57 -13.99 50.49
C PHE A 219 1.37 -14.31 51.40
N LEU A 220 0.16 -13.95 50.99
CA LEU A 220 -1.06 -14.26 51.74
C LEU A 220 -1.32 -15.77 51.82
N MET A 221 -1.10 -16.51 50.73
CA MET A 221 -1.24 -17.98 50.73
C MET A 221 -0.21 -18.66 51.64
N LEU A 222 1.05 -18.22 51.64
CA LEU A 222 2.09 -18.75 52.53
C LEU A 222 1.79 -18.46 54.02
N GLY A 223 1.21 -17.30 54.33
CA GLY A 223 0.78 -16.94 55.69
C GLY A 223 -0.34 -17.84 56.22
N ILE A 224 -1.32 -18.19 55.38
CA ILE A 224 -2.46 -19.05 55.74
C ILE A 224 -2.01 -20.51 55.96
N LEU A 225 -1.08 -21.01 55.15
CA LEU A 225 -0.52 -22.36 55.30
C LEU A 225 0.26 -22.54 56.60
N LYS A 226 0.94 -21.49 57.09
CA LYS A 226 1.69 -21.52 58.35
C LYS A 226 0.77 -21.57 59.58
N LYS A 227 -0.40 -20.92 59.52
CA LYS A 227 -1.40 -20.90 60.61
C LYS A 227 -2.14 -22.24 60.78
N ARG A 228 -2.26 -23.05 59.73
CA ARG A 228 -2.92 -24.37 59.77
C ARG A 228 -2.07 -25.50 60.35
N ARG A 229 -0.78 -25.28 60.60
CA ARG A 229 0.16 -26.28 61.14
C ARG A 229 0.35 -26.22 62.67
N CYS A 230 -0.27 -25.25 63.35
CA CYS A 230 -0.11 -25.03 64.80
C CYS A 230 -1.38 -25.29 65.63
N ASN A 231 -2.38 -25.97 65.07
CA ASN A 231 -3.49 -26.58 65.79
C ASN A 231 -3.44 -28.09 65.61
#